data_AF-A0A0G0IVQ6-F1
#
_entry.id   AF-A0A0G0IVQ6-F1
#
_cell.length_a   1.000
_cell.length_b   1.000
_cell.length_c   1.000
_cell.angle_alpha   90.00
_cell.angle_beta   90.00
_cell.angle_gamma   90.00
#
_symmetry.space_group_name_H-M   'P 1'
#
loop_
_entity.id
_entity.type
_entity.pdbx_description
1 polymer ?
#
loop_
_entity_poly.entity_id
_entity_poly.type
_entity_poly.pdbx_seq_one_letter_code
_entity_poly.pdbx_strand_id
1 'polypeptide(L)'
;MDIFGINLSINMNNLVKPDVVEDFVSEIVKRNDERKIFNEVLNTKLIEGKTIKEDIKLESEKDATIALNRTDITKQVLQDFAIGKLKKTKQGQTSVYESLLRGVIEYLDDDFKIIHTKLDNAKMAYKDLPNKYPGIHNKAVGIIEAKIKDGLNNKVKMEFLMEKIMESKLRSLAHEMFYATNRFNLNNNDLLRYTCLMYELDKLKQAPIEQSDILKTEVAGSIKSGNCLEMIHIKSLRYTYPNGKRLQILENTDGFETKGIKGERRLYPSEEVIVKRLANMKLLFDTYRVRTNLTVIIADNDLECLFPERNGLVDRIEIVEARKSANKYVVYLGNTLRFVTQNVYLLTDYLKEFKLKNLYLQEKDKVVSSLRNGRGPLKEAVVEERVNHQFEHYHDMFGEIYSRSQARDTALNMIANNMALSVVFSKFRNRPIVFIDDRGEENKLIGGITPTSRAVFLTKLKDPVKVVQ
;
A
#
# COMPACT_ATOMS: atom_id res chain seq x y z
N MET A 1 26.16 30.10 14.43
CA MET A 1 27.39 29.48 14.92
C MET A 1 28.53 29.82 13.98
N ASP A 2 29.39 30.74 14.39
CA ASP A 2 30.70 30.96 13.78
C ASP A 2 31.70 29.96 14.40
N ILE A 3 32.52 29.33 13.55
CA ILE A 3 33.69 28.58 13.95
C ILE A 3 34.90 29.35 13.43
N PHE A 4 35.67 29.97 14.33
CA PHE A 4 36.93 30.64 13.99
C PHE A 4 36.82 31.68 12.86
N GLY A 5 35.75 32.50 12.86
CA GLY A 5 35.46 33.48 11.81
C GLY A 5 34.76 32.92 10.56
N ILE A 6 34.51 31.60 10.53
CA ILE A 6 33.76 30.92 9.46
C ILE A 6 32.34 30.65 9.94
N ASN A 7 31.37 31.31 9.32
CA ASN A 7 29.97 31.20 9.68
C ASN A 7 29.37 29.86 9.23
N LEU A 8 29.34 28.86 10.11
CA LEU A 8 28.64 27.60 9.88
C LEU A 8 27.11 27.76 9.91
N SER A 9 26.59 28.80 10.57
CA SER A 9 25.15 29.14 10.45
C SER A 9 24.75 29.56 9.04
N ILE A 10 25.70 29.99 8.20
CA ILE A 10 25.43 30.32 6.80
C ILE A 10 25.33 29.06 5.92
N ASN A 11 25.75 27.87 6.36
CA ASN A 11 25.86 26.72 5.45
C ASN A 11 25.18 25.41 5.86
N MET A 12 24.26 25.41 6.82
CA MET A 12 23.21 24.36 6.86
C MET A 12 21.93 24.81 6.15
N ASN A 13 21.58 26.10 6.21
CA ASN A 13 20.43 26.63 5.46
C ASN A 13 20.68 26.66 3.94
N ASN A 14 21.94 26.71 3.50
CA ASN A 14 22.34 26.63 2.08
C ASN A 14 22.60 25.19 1.60
N LEU A 15 22.47 24.15 2.45
CA LEU A 15 22.49 22.74 1.99
C LEU A 15 21.22 22.39 1.19
N VAL A 16 20.19 23.21 1.32
CA VAL A 16 18.93 23.09 0.62
C VAL A 16 19.15 23.51 -0.83
N LYS A 17 19.61 22.58 -1.67
CA LYS A 17 19.38 22.70 -3.11
C LYS A 17 17.86 22.76 -3.31
N PRO A 18 17.33 23.76 -4.05
CA PRO A 18 15.89 23.85 -4.31
C PRO A 18 15.31 22.63 -5.04
N ASP A 19 16.16 21.78 -5.64
CA ASP A 19 15.71 20.65 -6.43
C ASP A 19 16.59 19.39 -6.30
N VAL A 20 16.57 18.76 -5.12
CA VAL A 20 17.23 17.46 -4.85
C VAL A 20 16.67 16.33 -5.74
N VAL A 21 15.48 16.51 -6.32
CA VAL A 21 14.85 15.52 -7.21
C VAL A 21 15.72 15.20 -8.42
N GLU A 22 16.30 16.19 -9.09
CA GLU A 22 17.11 15.95 -10.31
C GLU A 22 18.41 15.19 -9.99
N ASP A 23 19.01 15.48 -8.82
CA ASP A 23 20.17 14.74 -8.32
C ASP A 23 19.79 13.26 -8.09
N PHE A 24 18.64 12.99 -7.45
CA PHE A 24 18.15 11.63 -7.27
C PHE A 24 17.78 10.93 -8.58
N VAL A 25 17.13 11.62 -9.52
CA VAL A 25 16.82 11.08 -10.85
C VAL A 25 18.09 10.60 -11.55
N SER A 26 19.15 11.40 -11.49
CA SER A 26 20.44 11.07 -12.08
C SER A 26 21.15 9.89 -11.41
N GLU A 27 20.96 9.70 -10.10
CA GLU A 27 21.50 8.56 -9.35
C GLU A 27 20.67 7.28 -9.57
N ILE A 28 19.35 7.40 -9.72
CA ILE A 28 18.41 6.27 -9.86
C ILE A 28 18.38 5.74 -11.30
N VAL A 29 18.30 6.63 -12.29
CA VAL A 29 18.15 6.29 -13.71
C VAL A 29 19.44 6.67 -14.44
N LYS A 30 20.27 5.67 -14.78
CA LYS A 30 21.62 5.93 -15.30
C LYS A 30 21.63 6.34 -16.78
N ARG A 31 20.72 5.80 -17.59
CA ARG A 31 20.71 6.04 -19.04
C ARG A 31 19.98 7.34 -19.39
N ASN A 32 20.52 8.10 -20.35
CA ASN A 32 20.01 9.42 -20.71
C ASN A 32 18.61 9.39 -21.34
N ASP A 33 18.33 8.39 -22.17
CA ASP A 33 17.03 8.16 -22.80
C ASP A 33 15.96 7.81 -21.76
N GLU A 34 16.25 6.87 -20.86
CA GLU A 34 15.36 6.51 -19.75
C GLU A 34 15.12 7.69 -18.80
N ARG A 35 16.13 8.53 -18.55
CA ARG A 35 15.99 9.75 -17.74
C ARG A 35 15.02 10.75 -18.33
N LYS A 36 15.06 10.96 -19.65
CA LYS A 36 14.11 11.87 -20.32
C LYS A 36 12.67 11.42 -20.09
N ILE A 37 12.41 10.12 -20.28
CA ILE A 37 11.08 9.53 -20.06
C ILE A 37 10.67 9.64 -18.59
N PHE A 38 11.58 9.35 -17.65
CA PHE A 38 11.28 9.47 -16.23
C PHE A 38 10.97 10.93 -15.82
N ASN A 39 11.68 11.90 -16.38
CA ASN A 39 11.37 13.31 -16.18
C ASN A 39 10.02 13.70 -16.81
N GLU A 40 9.61 13.12 -17.93
CA GLU A 40 8.26 13.29 -18.47
C GLU A 40 7.20 12.73 -17.51
N VAL A 41 7.42 11.54 -16.92
CA VAL A 41 6.55 10.98 -15.87
C VAL A 41 6.44 11.97 -14.70
N LEU A 42 7.57 12.43 -14.16
CA LEU A 42 7.60 13.33 -13.01
C LEU A 42 6.87 14.66 -13.25
N ASN A 43 6.87 15.15 -14.48
CA ASN A 43 6.19 16.38 -14.88
C ASN A 43 4.72 16.16 -15.30
N THR A 44 4.23 14.92 -15.30
CA THR A 44 2.84 14.62 -15.62
C THR A 44 1.92 15.07 -14.48
N LYS A 45 0.79 15.68 -14.83
CA LYS A 45 -0.23 16.13 -13.87
C LYS A 45 -1.08 14.97 -13.38
N LEU A 46 -1.22 14.91 -12.06
CA LEU A 46 -2.15 14.05 -11.34
C LEU A 46 -3.59 14.55 -11.49
N ILE A 47 -4.55 13.77 -10.99
CA ILE A 47 -5.98 14.17 -10.98
C ILE A 47 -6.19 15.47 -10.22
N GLU A 48 -5.43 15.68 -9.16
CA GLU A 48 -5.46 16.89 -8.32
C GLU A 48 -4.76 18.11 -8.97
N GLY A 49 -4.29 17.99 -10.21
CA GLY A 49 -3.72 19.09 -11.01
C GLY A 49 -2.24 19.40 -10.74
N LYS A 50 -1.65 18.87 -9.66
CA LYS A 50 -0.21 18.94 -9.34
C LYS A 50 0.58 17.93 -10.17
N THR A 51 1.85 18.23 -10.43
CA THR A 51 2.76 17.25 -11.02
C THR A 51 3.14 16.16 -10.02
N ILE A 52 3.52 14.97 -10.50
CA ILE A 52 4.05 13.89 -9.64
C ILE A 52 5.25 14.40 -8.82
N LYS A 53 6.12 15.20 -9.42
CA LYS A 53 7.28 15.80 -8.75
C LYS A 53 6.87 16.66 -7.54
N GLU A 54 5.86 17.51 -7.70
CA GLU A 54 5.34 18.35 -6.62
C GLU A 54 4.67 17.51 -5.53
N ASP A 55 3.88 16.51 -5.92
CA ASP A 55 3.19 15.62 -5.00
C ASP A 55 4.16 14.77 -4.17
N ILE A 56 5.21 14.21 -4.79
CA ILE A 56 6.28 13.49 -4.09
C ILE A 56 6.95 14.39 -3.05
N LYS A 57 7.25 15.67 -3.40
CA LYS A 57 7.83 16.61 -2.44
C LYS A 57 6.92 16.83 -1.23
N LEU A 58 5.63 17.09 -1.46
CA LEU A 58 4.64 17.34 -0.41
C LEU A 58 4.41 16.12 0.49
N GLU A 59 4.22 14.93 -0.10
CA GLU A 59 4.00 13.71 0.67
C GLU A 59 5.26 13.31 1.44
N SER A 60 6.46 13.51 0.89
CA SER A 60 7.71 13.27 1.62
C SER A 60 7.88 14.20 2.82
N GLU A 61 7.50 15.48 2.72
CA GLU A 61 7.52 16.41 3.84
C GLU A 61 6.53 15.98 4.94
N LYS A 62 5.33 15.58 4.55
CA LYS A 62 4.31 15.10 5.48
C LYS A 62 4.74 13.81 6.20
N ASP A 63 5.23 12.82 5.44
CA ASP A 63 5.68 11.54 5.97
C ASP A 63 6.91 11.71 6.89
N ALA A 64 7.84 12.59 6.52
CA ALA A 64 8.99 12.92 7.35
C ALA A 64 8.59 13.60 8.66
N THR A 65 7.59 14.48 8.64
CA THR A 65 7.06 15.14 9.84
C THR A 65 6.49 14.12 10.82
N ILE A 66 5.76 13.12 10.32
CA ILE A 66 5.23 12.02 11.14
C ILE A 66 6.37 11.14 11.68
N ALA A 67 7.38 10.85 10.85
CA ALA A 67 8.52 10.01 11.21
C ALA A 67 9.48 10.67 12.21
N LEU A 68 9.56 12.00 12.23
CA LEU A 68 10.45 12.78 13.11
C LEU A 68 10.29 12.40 14.58
N ASN A 69 9.04 12.15 14.99
CA ASN A 69 8.64 11.82 16.36
C ASN A 69 8.62 10.31 16.67
N ARG A 70 8.85 9.44 15.67
CA ARG A 70 8.68 7.98 15.79
C ARG A 70 9.94 7.17 15.53
N THR A 71 10.95 7.79 14.92
CA THR A 71 12.15 7.09 14.44
C THR A 71 13.37 7.50 15.25
N ASP A 72 14.04 6.51 15.84
CA ASP A 72 15.37 6.70 16.42
C ASP A 72 16.42 6.63 15.31
N ILE A 73 16.99 7.78 14.97
CA ILE A 73 18.10 7.90 14.03
C ILE A 73 19.33 8.26 14.84
N THR A 74 20.40 7.48 14.68
CA THR A 74 21.64 7.73 15.40
C THR A 74 22.27 9.04 14.97
N LYS A 75 22.93 9.74 15.90
CA LYS A 75 23.67 10.97 15.58
C LYS A 75 24.74 10.73 14.51
N GLN A 76 25.34 9.53 14.46
CA GLN A 76 26.33 9.18 13.45
C GLN A 76 25.73 9.21 12.03
N VAL A 77 24.54 8.64 11.82
CA VAL A 77 23.88 8.66 10.50
C VAL A 77 23.60 10.09 10.04
N LEU A 78 23.16 10.95 10.95
CA LEU A 78 22.90 12.37 10.64
C LEU A 78 24.20 13.15 10.38
N GLN A 79 25.27 12.80 11.09
CA GLN A 79 26.59 13.37 10.88
C GLN A 79 27.13 12.99 9.49
N ASP A 80 27.06 11.71 9.11
CA ASP A 80 27.49 11.22 7.80
C ASP A 80 26.67 11.86 6.67
N PHE A 81 25.36 12.02 6.88
CA PHE A 81 24.48 12.75 5.95
C PHE A 81 24.93 14.21 5.77
N ALA A 82 25.15 14.94 6.87
CA ALA A 82 25.60 16.33 6.82
C ALA A 82 26.97 16.48 6.14
N ILE A 83 27.93 15.60 6.45
CA ILE A 83 29.24 15.57 5.78
C ILE A 83 29.09 15.30 4.29
N GLY A 84 28.26 14.31 3.92
CA GLY A 84 27.97 13.98 2.52
C GLY A 84 27.41 15.18 1.75
N LYS A 85 26.51 15.94 2.37
CA LYS A 85 25.96 17.18 1.81
C LYS A 85 27.03 18.25 1.60
N LEU A 86 27.87 18.51 2.60
CA LEU A 86 28.96 19.47 2.50
C LEU A 86 29.98 19.12 1.41
N LYS A 87 30.23 17.82 1.18
CA LYS A 87 31.11 17.34 0.10
C LYS A 87 30.48 17.50 -1.29
N LYS A 88 29.16 17.36 -1.41
CA LYS A 88 28.42 17.51 -2.68
C LYS A 88 28.20 18.97 -3.08
N THR A 89 28.08 19.89 -2.12
CA THR A 89 27.88 21.33 -2.39
C THR A 89 29.20 21.98 -2.83
N LYS A 90 29.25 22.54 -4.03
CA LYS A 90 30.43 23.25 -4.57
C LYS A 90 30.36 24.76 -4.29
N GLN A 91 31.52 25.35 -4.01
CA GLN A 91 31.74 26.79 -3.92
C GLN A 91 32.93 27.15 -4.82
N GLY A 92 32.64 27.52 -6.07
CA GLY A 92 33.68 27.63 -7.11
C GLY A 92 34.15 26.24 -7.56
N GLN A 93 35.46 25.98 -7.51
CA GLN A 93 36.04 24.70 -7.92
C GLN A 93 36.13 23.65 -6.78
N THR A 94 36.03 24.07 -5.51
CA THR A 94 36.13 23.19 -4.33
C THR A 94 34.76 22.90 -3.71
N SER A 95 34.65 21.83 -2.92
CA SER A 95 33.45 21.58 -2.12
C SER A 95 33.44 22.44 -0.86
N VAL A 96 32.26 22.67 -0.28
CA VAL A 96 32.14 23.37 1.01
C VAL A 96 32.91 22.63 2.10
N TYR A 97 32.88 21.29 2.09
CA TYR A 97 33.67 20.48 3.02
C TYR A 97 35.18 20.74 2.90
N GLU A 98 35.72 20.74 1.68
CA GLU A 98 37.14 21.01 1.45
C GLU A 98 37.53 22.43 1.85
N SER A 99 36.68 23.42 1.57
CA SER A 99 36.91 24.81 1.99
C SER A 99 36.92 24.95 3.52
N LEU A 100 36.02 24.24 4.22
CA LEU A 100 36.00 24.18 5.69
C LEU A 100 37.26 23.52 6.24
N LEU A 101 37.65 22.38 5.67
CA LEU A 101 38.86 21.64 6.05
C LEU A 101 40.10 22.50 5.90
N ARG A 102 40.23 23.19 4.77
CA ARG A 102 41.29 24.16 4.51
C ARG A 102 41.32 25.26 5.57
N GLY A 103 40.18 25.88 5.85
CA GLY A 103 40.08 26.95 6.86
C GLY A 103 40.48 26.50 8.26
N VAL A 104 40.11 25.28 8.66
CA VAL A 104 40.52 24.71 9.96
C VAL A 104 42.03 24.41 9.99
N ILE A 105 42.61 23.89 8.89
CA ILE A 105 44.05 23.65 8.80
C ILE A 105 44.82 24.97 8.91
N GLU A 106 44.40 26.01 8.18
CA GLU A 106 45.02 27.34 8.25
C GLU A 106 44.89 27.96 9.64
N TYR A 107 43.77 27.73 10.34
CA TYR A 107 43.60 28.18 11.72
C TYR A 107 44.47 27.43 12.73
N LEU A 108 44.68 26.13 12.52
CA LEU A 108 45.52 25.31 13.40
C LEU A 108 47.00 25.66 13.27
N ASP A 109 47.41 26.16 12.10
CA ASP A 109 48.80 26.47 11.77
C ASP A 109 48.86 27.43 10.56
N ASP A 110 49.18 28.70 10.83
CA ASP A 110 49.18 29.80 9.86
C ASP A 110 50.15 29.58 8.67
N ASP A 111 51.18 28.75 8.83
CA ASP A 111 52.12 28.41 7.74
C ASP A 111 51.37 27.78 6.56
N PHE A 112 50.26 27.08 6.83
CA PHE A 112 49.48 26.43 5.79
C PHE A 112 48.72 27.40 4.90
N LYS A 113 48.53 28.66 5.30
CA LYS A 113 47.94 29.68 4.42
C LYS A 113 48.81 29.95 3.20
N ILE A 114 50.13 30.02 3.39
CA ILE A 114 51.10 30.19 2.30
C ILE A 114 51.19 28.91 1.47
N ILE A 115 51.16 27.74 2.12
CA ILE A 115 51.23 26.43 1.44
C ILE A 115 50.01 26.20 0.54
N HIS A 116 48.79 26.41 1.04
CA HIS A 116 47.58 26.27 0.23
C HIS A 116 47.56 27.28 -0.93
N THR A 117 48.03 28.51 -0.71
CA THR A 117 48.19 29.49 -1.80
C THR A 117 49.18 29.01 -2.87
N LYS A 118 50.26 28.31 -2.49
CA LYS A 118 51.21 27.72 -3.44
C LYS A 118 50.59 26.53 -4.19
N LEU A 119 49.80 25.70 -3.52
CA LEU A 119 49.08 24.56 -4.13
C LEU A 119 48.06 25.04 -5.16
N ASP A 120 47.24 26.05 -4.82
CA ASP A 120 46.23 26.61 -5.75
C ASP A 120 46.86 27.18 -7.02
N ASN A 121 48.04 27.77 -6.89
CA ASN A 121 48.79 28.33 -8.01
C ASN A 121 49.62 27.28 -8.78
N ALA A 122 49.48 25.99 -8.47
CA ALA A 122 50.29 24.89 -8.99
C ALA A 122 51.81 25.07 -8.82
N LYS A 123 52.23 25.89 -7.83
CA LYS A 123 53.64 26.19 -7.52
C LYS A 123 54.26 25.18 -6.56
N MET A 124 53.49 24.18 -6.12
CA MET A 124 53.89 23.14 -5.18
C MET A 124 53.09 21.88 -5.49
N ALA A 125 53.72 20.70 -5.44
CA ALA A 125 53.01 19.43 -5.60
C ALA A 125 52.61 18.87 -4.22
N TYR A 126 51.55 18.06 -4.19
CA TYR A 126 51.09 17.40 -2.95
C TYR A 126 52.16 16.54 -2.27
N LYS A 127 53.10 15.98 -3.05
CA LYS A 127 54.25 15.21 -2.53
C LYS A 127 55.26 16.05 -1.73
N ASP A 128 55.23 17.37 -1.89
CA ASP A 128 56.16 18.30 -1.24
C ASP A 128 55.58 18.87 0.06
N LEU A 129 54.41 18.38 0.49
CA LEU A 129 53.75 18.82 1.72
C LEU A 129 54.60 18.53 2.97
N PRO A 130 54.60 19.42 3.99
CA PRO A 130 55.33 19.18 5.22
C PRO A 130 54.91 17.87 5.91
N ASN A 131 55.85 17.18 6.55
CA ASN A 131 55.58 15.95 7.32
C ASN A 131 54.52 16.12 8.41
N LYS A 132 54.30 17.35 8.91
CA LYS A 132 53.24 17.70 9.88
C LYS A 132 51.82 17.68 9.28
N TYR A 133 51.68 17.77 7.95
CA TYR A 133 50.39 17.92 7.27
C TYR A 133 49.40 16.77 7.53
N PRO A 134 49.76 15.47 7.41
CA PRO A 134 48.81 14.38 7.67
C PRO A 134 48.23 14.42 9.10
N GLY A 135 49.05 14.78 10.11
CA GLY A 135 48.60 14.92 11.49
C GLY A 135 47.64 16.09 11.70
N ILE A 136 47.96 17.25 11.12
CA ILE A 136 47.11 18.46 11.19
C ILE A 136 45.81 18.25 10.41
N HIS A 137 45.87 17.61 9.25
CA HIS A 137 44.70 17.23 8.46
C HIS A 137 43.76 16.32 9.26
N ASN A 138 44.26 15.25 9.89
CA ASN A 138 43.42 14.36 10.71
C ASN A 138 42.82 15.08 11.92
N LYS A 139 43.56 15.99 12.55
CA LYS A 139 43.05 16.84 13.63
C LYS A 139 41.94 17.77 13.14
N ALA A 140 42.12 18.38 11.96
CA ALA A 140 41.12 19.23 11.34
C ALA A 140 39.83 18.46 10.99
N VAL A 141 39.96 17.25 10.44
CA VAL A 141 38.83 16.34 10.20
C VAL A 141 38.08 16.05 11.50
N GLY A 142 38.79 15.65 12.56
CA GLY A 142 38.16 15.35 13.86
C GLY A 142 37.44 16.57 14.48
N ILE A 143 37.99 17.77 14.31
CA ILE A 143 37.33 19.02 14.74
C ILE A 143 36.05 19.26 13.95
N ILE A 144 36.08 19.13 12.62
CA ILE A 144 34.91 19.32 11.76
C ILE A 144 33.82 18.31 12.11
N GLU A 145 34.19 17.03 12.25
CA GLU A 145 33.28 15.96 12.63
C GLU A 145 32.61 16.20 13.97
N ALA A 146 33.39 16.53 15.02
CA ALA A 146 32.84 16.85 16.34
C ALA A 146 31.87 18.04 16.28
N LYS A 147 32.23 19.09 15.52
CA LYS A 147 31.40 20.29 15.39
C LYS A 147 30.11 20.04 14.60
N ILE A 148 30.16 19.22 13.55
CA ILE A 148 28.95 18.79 12.85
C ILE A 148 28.05 18.02 13.80
N LYS A 149 28.61 17.06 14.57
CA LYS A 149 27.88 16.24 15.55
C LYS A 149 27.20 17.08 16.62
N ASP A 150 27.85 18.14 17.10
CA ASP A 150 27.30 19.09 18.07
C ASP A 150 26.18 19.96 17.47
N GLY A 151 26.26 20.28 16.18
CA GLY A 151 25.29 21.09 15.44
C GLY A 151 24.04 20.32 14.95
N LEU A 152 23.98 19.00 15.12
CA LEU A 152 22.85 18.18 14.68
C LEU A 152 21.58 18.51 15.49
N ASN A 153 20.51 18.86 14.78
CA ASN A 153 19.22 19.20 15.37
C ASN A 153 18.06 18.55 14.59
N ASN A 154 16.83 18.80 15.04
CA ASN A 154 15.63 18.26 14.41
C ASN A 154 15.45 18.72 12.96
N LYS A 155 16.02 19.86 12.56
CA LYS A 155 15.97 20.32 11.16
C LYS A 155 16.81 19.42 10.26
N VAL A 156 18.03 19.06 10.68
CA VAL A 156 18.89 18.11 9.95
C VAL A 156 18.25 16.73 9.89
N LYS A 157 17.67 16.27 11.01
CA LYS A 157 16.93 15.00 11.06
C LYS A 157 15.74 15.00 10.09
N MET A 158 14.99 16.10 10.04
CA MET A 158 13.84 16.27 9.17
C MET A 158 14.25 16.24 7.69
N GLU A 159 15.31 16.96 7.32
CA GLU A 159 15.85 16.98 5.96
C GLU A 159 16.33 15.60 5.52
N PHE A 160 17.08 14.89 6.37
CA PHE A 160 17.48 13.50 6.13
C PHE A 160 16.27 12.58 5.89
N LEU A 161 15.24 12.67 6.74
CA LEU A 161 14.02 11.86 6.60
C LEU A 161 13.29 12.18 5.30
N MET A 162 13.12 13.46 4.98
CA MET A 162 12.44 13.91 3.76
C MET A 162 13.15 13.40 2.51
N GLU A 163 14.47 13.51 2.45
CA GLU A 163 15.27 13.02 1.32
C GLU A 163 15.23 11.51 1.19
N LYS A 164 15.34 10.77 2.30
CA LYS A 164 15.25 9.31 2.30
C LYS A 164 13.89 8.82 1.80
N ILE A 165 12.80 9.47 2.22
CA ILE A 165 11.44 9.15 1.79
C ILE A 165 11.25 9.51 0.32
N MET A 166 11.75 10.67 -0.11
CA MET A 166 11.70 11.12 -1.50
C MET A 166 12.45 10.16 -2.43
N GLU A 167 13.68 9.78 -2.07
CA GLU A 167 14.47 8.80 -2.82
C GLU A 167 13.73 7.46 -2.92
N SER A 168 13.14 6.98 -1.82
CA SER A 168 12.34 5.75 -1.82
C SER A 168 11.14 5.82 -2.78
N LYS A 169 10.36 6.91 -2.75
CA LYS A 169 9.22 7.13 -3.65
C LYS A 169 9.68 7.20 -5.12
N LEU A 170 10.76 7.92 -5.41
CA LEU A 170 11.34 8.01 -6.76
C LEU A 170 11.85 6.65 -7.25
N ARG A 171 12.51 5.86 -6.40
CA ARG A 171 12.96 4.49 -6.74
C ARG A 171 11.79 3.57 -7.02
N SER A 172 10.73 3.63 -6.23
CA SER A 172 9.50 2.88 -6.45
C SER A 172 8.89 3.21 -7.81
N LEU A 173 8.74 4.50 -8.12
CA LEU A 173 8.20 4.98 -9.40
C LEU A 173 9.08 4.56 -10.60
N ALA A 174 10.40 4.66 -10.47
CA ALA A 174 11.33 4.22 -11.49
C ALA A 174 11.24 2.70 -11.70
N HIS A 175 11.06 1.92 -10.63
CA HIS A 175 10.85 0.48 -10.72
C HIS A 175 9.57 0.13 -11.47
N GLU A 176 8.47 0.85 -11.26
CA GLU A 176 7.24 0.68 -12.04
C GLU A 176 7.45 1.02 -13.52
N MET A 177 8.13 2.13 -13.81
CA MET A 177 8.47 2.50 -15.19
C MET A 177 9.30 1.40 -15.88
N PHE A 178 10.39 0.94 -15.24
CA PHE A 178 11.25 -0.11 -15.80
C PHE A 178 10.53 -1.45 -15.94
N TYR A 179 9.63 -1.78 -15.03
CA TYR A 179 8.80 -2.97 -15.14
C TYR A 179 7.98 -2.94 -16.43
N ALA A 180 7.25 -1.85 -16.67
CA ALA A 180 6.43 -1.69 -17.87
C ALA A 180 7.26 -1.66 -19.17
N THR A 181 8.40 -0.97 -19.18
CA THR A 181 9.30 -0.93 -20.33
C THR A 181 9.86 -2.32 -20.64
N ASN A 182 10.43 -3.01 -19.66
CA ASN A 182 11.17 -4.26 -19.89
C ASN A 182 10.26 -5.46 -20.11
N ARG A 183 9.09 -5.52 -19.44
CA ARG A 183 8.19 -6.68 -19.52
C ARG A 183 7.16 -6.55 -20.64
N PHE A 184 6.68 -5.34 -20.91
CA PHE A 184 5.57 -5.11 -21.83
C PHE A 184 5.94 -4.29 -23.06
N ASN A 185 7.11 -3.66 -23.09
CA ASN A 185 7.56 -2.79 -24.19
C ASN A 185 6.48 -1.75 -24.55
N LEU A 186 5.96 -1.07 -23.53
CA LEU A 186 4.98 0.00 -23.72
C LEU A 186 5.63 1.18 -24.45
N ASN A 187 4.89 1.83 -25.35
CA ASN A 187 5.31 3.10 -25.93
C ASN A 187 5.27 4.21 -24.85
N ASN A 188 5.88 5.37 -25.13
CA ASN A 188 5.99 6.46 -24.14
C ASN A 188 4.65 6.91 -23.57
N ASN A 189 3.59 7.03 -24.40
CA ASN A 189 2.28 7.47 -23.92
C ASN A 189 1.65 6.45 -22.97
N ASP A 190 1.73 5.16 -23.30
CA ASP A 190 1.19 4.07 -22.48
C ASP A 190 2.02 3.84 -21.22
N LEU A 191 3.33 4.05 -21.30
CA LEU A 191 4.24 4.04 -20.15
C LEU A 191 3.88 5.15 -19.17
N LEU A 192 3.68 6.39 -19.65
CA LEU A 192 3.23 7.51 -18.82
C LEU A 192 1.91 7.17 -18.12
N ARG A 193 0.91 6.68 -18.87
CA ARG A 193 -0.40 6.28 -18.31
C ARG A 193 -0.26 5.20 -17.25
N TYR A 194 0.52 4.15 -17.53
CA TYR A 194 0.76 3.06 -16.58
C TYR A 194 1.42 3.57 -15.30
N THR A 195 2.54 4.28 -15.42
CA THR A 195 3.34 4.70 -14.26
C THR A 195 2.58 5.69 -13.40
N CYS A 196 1.82 6.63 -14.00
CA CYS A 196 0.97 7.56 -13.27
C CYS A 196 -0.19 6.85 -12.55
N LEU A 197 -0.87 5.91 -13.23
CA LEU A 197 -1.92 5.11 -12.62
C LEU A 197 -1.40 4.31 -11.42
N MET A 198 -0.26 3.64 -11.57
CA MET A 198 0.34 2.85 -10.49
C MET A 198 0.75 3.73 -9.29
N TYR A 199 1.24 4.94 -9.54
CA TYR A 199 1.56 5.93 -8.50
C TYR A 199 0.30 6.35 -7.72
N GLU A 200 -0.78 6.72 -8.42
CA GLU A 200 -2.03 7.13 -7.77
C GLU A 200 -2.72 5.97 -7.05
N LEU A 201 -2.68 4.76 -7.61
CA LEU A 201 -3.18 3.57 -6.93
C LEU A 201 -2.40 3.31 -5.64
N ASP A 202 -1.10 3.60 -5.59
CA ASP A 202 -0.28 3.47 -4.39
C ASP A 202 -0.74 4.41 -3.27
N LYS A 203 -1.09 5.65 -3.61
CA LYS A 203 -1.63 6.64 -2.66
C LYS A 203 -2.95 6.20 -2.01
N LEU A 204 -3.73 5.37 -2.71
CA LEU A 204 -4.99 4.89 -2.17
C LEU A 204 -4.77 3.74 -1.15
N LYS A 205 -3.69 2.96 -1.23
CA LYS A 205 -3.49 1.77 -0.38
C LYS A 205 -3.24 2.13 1.08
N GLN A 206 -3.89 1.44 2.02
CA GLN A 206 -3.54 1.43 3.45
C GLN A 206 -2.94 0.10 3.91
N ALA A 207 -2.91 -0.91 3.03
CA ALA A 207 -2.29 -2.20 3.25
C ALA A 207 -1.49 -2.62 2.01
N PRO A 208 -0.41 -3.41 2.17
CA PRO A 208 0.29 -3.99 1.02
C PRO A 208 -0.64 -4.80 0.12
N ILE A 209 -0.41 -4.75 -1.19
CA ILE A 209 -1.10 -5.63 -2.14
C ILE A 209 -0.50 -7.02 -2.05
N GLU A 210 -1.34 -8.04 -1.90
CA GLU A 210 -0.90 -9.41 -2.11
C GLU A 210 -0.78 -9.68 -3.62
N GLN A 211 0.38 -10.21 -4.04
CA GLN A 211 0.70 -10.52 -5.43
C GLN A 211 0.69 -9.30 -6.37
N SER A 212 1.41 -8.25 -5.96
CA SER A 212 1.55 -6.99 -6.71
C SER A 212 1.96 -7.19 -8.18
N ASP A 213 2.79 -8.18 -8.51
CA ASP A 213 3.22 -8.47 -9.89
C ASP A 213 2.05 -8.82 -10.83
N ILE A 214 0.99 -9.46 -10.31
CA ILE A 214 -0.20 -9.78 -11.11
C ILE A 214 -0.97 -8.51 -11.42
N LEU A 215 -1.16 -7.62 -10.44
CA LEU A 215 -1.79 -6.33 -10.68
C LEU A 215 -1.04 -5.54 -11.76
N LYS A 216 0.29 -5.45 -11.63
CA LYS A 216 1.14 -4.76 -12.62
C LYS A 216 1.00 -5.38 -14.01
N THR A 217 1.01 -6.71 -14.10
CA THR A 217 0.85 -7.46 -15.35
C THR A 217 -0.48 -7.17 -16.02
N GLU A 218 -1.58 -7.27 -15.28
CA GLU A 218 -2.94 -7.11 -15.84
C GLU A 218 -3.22 -5.65 -16.23
N VAL A 219 -2.74 -4.67 -15.45
CA VAL A 219 -2.86 -3.25 -15.79
C VAL A 219 -2.02 -2.90 -17.02
N ALA A 220 -0.75 -3.29 -17.07
CA ALA A 220 0.12 -3.05 -18.23
C ALA A 220 -0.41 -3.77 -19.49
N GLY A 221 -0.87 -5.01 -19.32
CA GLY A 221 -1.49 -5.80 -20.39
C GLY A 221 -2.77 -5.16 -20.92
N SER A 222 -3.64 -4.65 -20.04
CA SER A 222 -4.86 -3.93 -20.42
C SER A 222 -4.55 -2.64 -21.18
N ILE A 223 -3.59 -1.84 -20.71
CA ILE A 223 -3.15 -0.62 -21.41
C ILE A 223 -2.63 -0.95 -22.82
N LYS A 224 -1.76 -1.96 -22.94
CA LYS A 224 -1.15 -2.36 -24.22
C LYS A 224 -2.17 -2.91 -25.22
N SER A 225 -3.07 -3.77 -24.75
CA SER A 225 -4.01 -4.48 -25.63
C SER A 225 -5.33 -3.73 -25.83
N GLY A 226 -5.63 -2.72 -25.02
CA GLY A 226 -6.93 -2.04 -24.97
C GLY A 226 -8.07 -2.91 -24.42
N ASN A 227 -7.76 -4.11 -23.92
CA ASN A 227 -8.74 -5.03 -23.36
C ASN A 227 -9.28 -4.51 -22.03
N CYS A 228 -10.53 -4.87 -21.74
CA CYS A 228 -11.16 -4.55 -20.46
C CYS A 228 -10.46 -5.28 -19.31
N LEU A 229 -10.17 -4.55 -18.25
CA LEU A 229 -9.65 -5.06 -17.01
C LEU A 229 -10.81 -5.52 -16.12
N GLU A 230 -10.86 -6.82 -15.86
CA GLU A 230 -11.90 -7.44 -15.05
C GLU A 230 -11.59 -7.23 -13.57
N MET A 231 -12.53 -6.61 -12.85
CA MET A 231 -12.40 -6.23 -11.46
C MET A 231 -13.56 -6.84 -10.67
N ILE A 232 -13.25 -7.52 -9.57
CA ILE A 232 -14.27 -8.24 -8.79
C ILE A 232 -14.15 -7.86 -7.34
N HIS A 233 -15.19 -7.27 -6.77
CA HIS A 233 -15.28 -7.04 -5.34
C HIS A 233 -16.14 -8.15 -4.71
N ILE A 234 -15.56 -8.95 -3.81
CA ILE A 234 -16.31 -9.94 -3.04
C ILE A 234 -16.58 -9.37 -1.66
N LYS A 235 -17.86 -9.39 -1.27
CA LYS A 235 -18.35 -8.82 -0.04
C LYS A 235 -19.28 -9.79 0.69
N SER A 236 -19.12 -9.95 1.99
CA SER A 236 -20.07 -10.68 2.84
C SER A 236 -21.39 -9.93 3.02
N LEU A 237 -22.48 -10.68 3.22
CA LEU A 237 -23.73 -10.07 3.64
C LEU A 237 -23.57 -9.39 5.00
N ARG A 238 -24.22 -8.24 5.19
CA ARG A 238 -24.33 -7.61 6.50
C ARG A 238 -25.49 -8.24 7.26
N TYR A 239 -25.20 -8.79 8.42
CA TYR A 239 -26.20 -9.37 9.29
C TYR A 239 -25.93 -9.03 10.75
N THR A 240 -26.96 -9.22 11.57
CA THR A 240 -26.88 -9.11 13.02
C THR A 240 -27.85 -10.10 13.67
N TYR A 241 -27.61 -10.44 14.94
CA TYR A 241 -28.55 -11.16 15.80
C TYR A 241 -29.05 -10.22 16.91
N PRO A 242 -30.09 -9.39 16.68
CA PRO A 242 -30.55 -8.43 17.68
C PRO A 242 -30.98 -9.17 18.95
N ASN A 243 -30.32 -8.86 20.07
CA ASN A 243 -30.51 -9.54 21.36
C ASN A 243 -30.33 -11.08 21.31
N GLY A 244 -29.59 -11.61 20.32
CA GLY A 244 -29.33 -13.04 20.17
C GLY A 244 -30.52 -13.90 19.72
N LYS A 245 -31.67 -13.31 19.34
CA LYS A 245 -32.92 -14.05 19.13
C LYS A 245 -33.22 -14.44 17.69
N ARG A 246 -32.76 -13.64 16.72
CA ARG A 246 -33.18 -13.72 15.33
C ARG A 246 -32.10 -13.16 14.42
N LEU A 247 -31.83 -13.79 13.27
CA LEU A 247 -30.97 -13.14 12.28
C LEU A 247 -31.74 -12.05 11.54
N GLN A 248 -31.14 -10.87 11.46
CA GLN A 248 -31.60 -9.80 10.59
C GLN A 248 -30.49 -9.45 9.58
N ILE A 249 -30.83 -9.50 8.29
CA ILE A 249 -29.98 -8.89 7.25
C ILE A 249 -30.18 -7.38 7.32
N LEU A 250 -29.07 -6.65 7.36
CA LEU A 250 -29.10 -5.20 7.37
C LEU A 250 -29.36 -4.71 5.94
N GLU A 251 -30.62 -4.38 5.65
CA GLU A 251 -31.08 -4.00 4.31
C GLU A 251 -30.54 -2.61 3.89
N ASN A 252 -30.16 -1.75 4.83
CA ASN A 252 -29.67 -0.39 4.56
C ASN A 252 -28.13 -0.30 4.57
N THR A 253 -27.62 0.67 3.83
CA THR A 253 -26.18 0.96 3.79
C THR A 253 -25.73 1.94 4.85
N ASP A 254 -26.65 2.67 5.49
CA ASP A 254 -26.29 3.70 6.45
C ASP A 254 -25.61 3.14 7.69
N GLY A 255 -24.98 4.04 8.44
CA GLY A 255 -24.46 3.72 9.76
C GLY A 255 -25.62 3.28 10.65
N PHE A 256 -25.58 2.04 11.15
CA PHE A 256 -26.64 1.51 12.00
C PHE A 256 -26.03 0.92 13.26
N GLU A 257 -26.59 1.31 14.41
CA GLU A 257 -26.24 0.74 15.70
C GLU A 257 -27.30 -0.30 16.08
N THR A 258 -26.85 -1.51 16.38
CA THR A 258 -27.71 -2.60 16.85
C THR A 258 -27.17 -3.18 18.14
N LYS A 259 -28.03 -3.80 18.93
CA LYS A 259 -27.63 -4.53 20.13
C LYS A 259 -27.15 -5.92 19.73
N GLY A 260 -25.91 -6.24 20.08
CA GLY A 260 -25.33 -7.57 20.01
C GLY A 260 -25.94 -8.52 21.03
N ILE A 261 -25.30 -9.69 21.15
CA ILE A 261 -25.81 -10.85 21.88
C ILE A 261 -25.88 -10.57 23.38
N LYS A 262 -24.93 -9.80 23.92
CA LYS A 262 -24.84 -9.42 25.34
C LYS A 262 -25.40 -8.02 25.59
N GLY A 263 -26.21 -7.50 24.65
CA GLY A 263 -26.77 -6.14 24.72
C GLY A 263 -25.74 -5.04 24.43
N GLU A 264 -24.50 -5.41 24.08
CA GLU A 264 -23.47 -4.46 23.68
C GLU A 264 -23.88 -3.77 22.38
N ARG A 265 -23.64 -2.47 22.28
CA ARG A 265 -23.94 -1.75 21.05
C ARG A 265 -22.85 -2.03 20.02
N ARG A 266 -23.26 -2.55 18.86
CA ARG A 266 -22.40 -2.75 17.69
C ARG A 266 -22.77 -1.73 16.63
N LEU A 267 -21.79 -0.90 16.28
CA LEU A 267 -21.90 0.02 15.15
C LEU A 267 -21.50 -0.69 13.87
N TYR A 268 -22.42 -0.75 12.91
CA TYR A 268 -22.14 -1.17 11.55
C TYR A 268 -21.89 0.09 10.72
N PRO A 269 -20.66 0.31 10.23
CA PRO A 269 -20.32 1.51 9.47
C PRO A 269 -21.07 1.56 8.14
N SER A 270 -21.24 2.77 7.62
CA SER A 270 -21.93 2.99 6.35
C SER A 270 -21.16 2.37 5.17
N GLU A 271 -21.88 1.79 4.21
CA GLU A 271 -21.30 1.35 2.92
C GLU A 271 -20.87 2.54 2.04
N GLU A 272 -21.26 3.78 2.38
CA GLU A 272 -20.78 4.96 1.65
C GLU A 272 -19.26 5.00 1.52
N VAL A 273 -18.55 4.51 2.55
CA VAL A 273 -17.09 4.43 2.55
C VAL A 273 -16.62 3.51 1.42
N ILE A 274 -17.19 2.32 1.30
CA ILE A 274 -16.84 1.34 0.25
C ILE A 274 -17.26 1.86 -1.13
N VAL A 275 -18.44 2.48 -1.23
CA VAL A 275 -18.93 3.11 -2.47
C VAL A 275 -17.96 4.19 -2.95
N LYS A 276 -17.57 5.14 -2.09
CA LYS A 276 -16.60 6.19 -2.41
C LYS A 276 -15.25 5.61 -2.82
N ARG A 277 -14.80 4.55 -2.15
CA ARG A 277 -13.54 3.86 -2.47
C ARG A 277 -13.55 3.21 -3.85
N LEU A 278 -14.59 2.44 -4.16
CA LEU A 278 -14.75 1.82 -5.48
C LEU A 278 -14.91 2.89 -6.57
N ALA A 279 -15.62 3.99 -6.29
CA ALA A 279 -15.78 5.11 -7.20
C ALA A 279 -14.44 5.80 -7.52
N ASN A 280 -13.63 6.11 -6.50
CA ASN A 280 -12.31 6.72 -6.67
C ASN A 280 -11.39 5.83 -7.50
N MET A 281 -11.41 4.53 -7.24
CA MET A 281 -10.61 3.57 -8.00
C MET A 281 -11.08 3.49 -9.46
N LYS A 282 -12.40 3.41 -9.70
CA LYS A 282 -12.96 3.41 -11.06
C LYS A 282 -12.59 4.70 -11.81
N LEU A 283 -12.69 5.84 -11.14
CA LEU A 283 -12.30 7.14 -11.69
C LEU A 283 -10.82 7.18 -12.08
N LEU A 284 -9.93 6.62 -11.25
CA LEU A 284 -8.50 6.52 -11.59
C LEU A 284 -8.30 5.72 -12.88
N PHE A 285 -8.84 4.50 -12.95
CA PHE A 285 -8.72 3.68 -14.15
C PHE A 285 -9.26 4.40 -15.39
N ASP A 286 -10.44 5.03 -15.29
CA ASP A 286 -11.04 5.78 -16.39
C ASP A 286 -10.21 7.00 -16.83
N THR A 287 -9.67 7.76 -15.86
CA THR A 287 -8.82 8.93 -16.13
C THR A 287 -7.56 8.53 -16.89
N TYR A 288 -6.97 7.40 -16.54
CA TYR A 288 -5.82 6.83 -17.25
C TYR A 288 -6.22 5.95 -18.44
N ARG A 289 -7.49 6.04 -18.90
CA ARG A 289 -8.07 5.38 -20.07
C ARG A 289 -7.96 3.86 -20.06
N VAL A 290 -7.96 3.25 -18.88
CA VAL A 290 -8.02 1.80 -18.69
C VAL A 290 -9.48 1.40 -18.57
N ARG A 291 -9.98 0.67 -19.57
CA ARG A 291 -11.36 0.16 -19.54
C ARG A 291 -11.47 -0.87 -18.43
N THR A 292 -12.48 -0.74 -17.58
CA THR A 292 -12.69 -1.62 -16.44
C THR A 292 -14.12 -2.15 -16.41
N ASN A 293 -14.26 -3.41 -16.01
CA ASN A 293 -15.53 -4.03 -15.67
C ASN A 293 -15.51 -4.41 -14.20
N LEU A 294 -16.18 -3.60 -13.36
CA LEU A 294 -16.30 -3.87 -11.94
C LEU A 294 -17.59 -4.62 -11.65
N THR A 295 -17.44 -5.86 -11.17
CA THR A 295 -18.54 -6.68 -10.66
C THR A 295 -18.46 -6.80 -9.14
N VAL A 296 -19.57 -6.57 -8.45
CA VAL A 296 -19.69 -6.83 -7.01
C VAL A 296 -20.44 -8.13 -6.81
N ILE A 297 -19.85 -9.02 -6.00
CA ILE A 297 -20.43 -10.31 -5.64
C ILE A 297 -20.67 -10.31 -4.14
N ILE A 298 -21.92 -10.49 -3.76
CA ILE A 298 -22.37 -10.58 -2.39
C ILE A 298 -22.44 -12.06 -2.02
N ALA A 299 -21.59 -12.47 -1.09
CA ALA A 299 -21.46 -13.84 -0.64
C ALA A 299 -22.67 -14.25 0.23
N ASP A 300 -23.70 -14.80 -0.39
CA ASP A 300 -24.93 -15.28 0.27
C ASP A 300 -24.85 -16.72 0.76
N ASN A 301 -23.75 -17.41 0.45
CA ASN A 301 -23.35 -18.67 1.08
C ASN A 301 -23.10 -18.51 2.60
N ASP A 302 -22.86 -17.29 3.09
CA ASP A 302 -22.90 -16.96 4.52
C ASP A 302 -24.24 -17.38 5.14
N LEU A 303 -25.36 -17.26 4.41
CA LEU A 303 -26.66 -17.73 4.89
C LEU A 303 -26.71 -19.27 5.07
N GLU A 304 -25.90 -20.04 4.34
CA GLU A 304 -25.86 -21.50 4.54
C GLU A 304 -25.00 -21.89 5.75
N CYS A 305 -23.94 -21.14 6.02
CA CYS A 305 -23.03 -21.39 7.14
C CYS A 305 -23.56 -20.89 8.48
N LEU A 306 -24.24 -19.75 8.48
CA LEU A 306 -24.74 -19.08 9.68
C LEU A 306 -26.16 -19.55 10.06
N PHE A 307 -26.81 -20.33 9.18
CA PHE A 307 -28.13 -20.92 9.39
C PHE A 307 -28.13 -22.42 9.06
N PRO A 308 -27.59 -23.27 9.94
CA PRO A 308 -27.71 -24.71 9.74
C PRO A 308 -29.20 -25.11 9.79
N GLU A 309 -29.79 -25.37 8.60
CA GLU A 309 -31.16 -25.90 8.44
C GLU A 309 -31.34 -27.22 9.19
N ARG A 310 -30.24 -27.98 9.33
CA ARG A 310 -30.19 -29.19 10.14
C ARG A 310 -30.14 -28.75 11.60
N ASN A 311 -31.20 -29.08 12.35
CA ASN A 311 -31.35 -28.97 13.82
C ASN A 311 -32.25 -27.84 14.35
N GLY A 312 -32.95 -27.08 13.49
CA GLY A 312 -33.99 -26.15 13.96
C GLY A 312 -33.48 -24.95 14.78
N LEU A 313 -32.18 -24.66 14.69
CA LEU A 313 -31.55 -23.49 15.35
C LEU A 313 -32.08 -22.16 14.79
N VAL A 314 -32.48 -22.15 13.52
CA VAL A 314 -33.17 -21.03 12.88
C VAL A 314 -34.34 -21.54 12.07
N ASP A 315 -35.51 -20.94 12.26
CA ASP A 315 -36.72 -21.33 11.55
C ASP A 315 -36.60 -21.15 10.03
N ARG A 316 -37.23 -22.04 9.26
CA ARG A 316 -37.25 -21.94 7.80
C ARG A 316 -37.85 -20.62 7.32
N ILE A 317 -38.81 -20.07 8.06
CA ILE A 317 -39.43 -18.76 7.78
C ILE A 317 -38.37 -17.66 7.86
N GLU A 318 -37.51 -17.69 8.88
CA GLU A 318 -36.42 -16.72 9.07
C GLU A 318 -35.38 -16.80 7.94
N ILE A 319 -35.06 -18.00 7.46
CA ILE A 319 -34.17 -18.18 6.31
C ILE A 319 -34.78 -17.58 5.03
N VAL A 320 -36.08 -17.80 4.80
CA VAL A 320 -36.80 -17.23 3.66
C VAL A 320 -36.84 -15.70 3.74
N GLU A 321 -37.08 -15.15 4.92
CA GLU A 321 -37.06 -13.70 5.15
C GLU A 321 -35.66 -13.11 4.96
N ALA A 322 -34.61 -13.76 5.49
CA ALA A 322 -33.23 -13.34 5.28
C ALA A 322 -32.84 -13.33 3.79
N ARG A 323 -33.28 -14.33 3.00
CA ARG A 323 -33.08 -14.34 1.54
C ARG A 323 -33.82 -13.19 0.85
N LYS A 324 -35.05 -12.87 1.26
CA LYS A 324 -35.79 -11.71 0.74
C LYS A 324 -35.07 -10.40 1.06
N SER A 325 -34.55 -10.26 2.28
CA SER A 325 -33.77 -9.10 2.71
C SER A 325 -32.43 -8.98 1.97
N ALA A 326 -31.75 -10.10 1.71
CA ALA A 326 -30.54 -10.13 0.89
C ALA A 326 -30.80 -9.64 -0.54
N ASN A 327 -31.92 -10.04 -1.15
CA ASN A 327 -32.32 -9.52 -2.48
C ASN A 327 -32.58 -8.01 -2.46
N LYS A 328 -33.25 -7.49 -1.44
CA LYS A 328 -33.42 -6.03 -1.29
C LYS A 328 -32.07 -5.32 -1.13
N TYR A 329 -31.16 -5.90 -0.36
CA TYR A 329 -29.80 -5.37 -0.18
C TYR A 329 -29.02 -5.32 -1.49
N VAL A 330 -29.11 -6.36 -2.33
CA VAL A 330 -28.52 -6.38 -3.69
C VAL A 330 -29.09 -5.27 -4.55
N VAL A 331 -30.41 -5.13 -4.61
CA VAL A 331 -31.08 -4.08 -5.41
C VAL A 331 -30.66 -2.70 -4.91
N TYR A 332 -30.64 -2.50 -3.60
CA TYR A 332 -30.20 -1.26 -3.00
C TYR A 332 -28.74 -0.95 -3.36
N LEU A 333 -27.81 -1.90 -3.16
CA LEU A 333 -26.41 -1.73 -3.52
C LEU A 333 -26.24 -1.48 -5.02
N GLY A 334 -27.00 -2.16 -5.88
CA GLY A 334 -27.02 -1.93 -7.32
C GLY A 334 -27.39 -0.49 -7.67
N ASN A 335 -28.40 0.06 -7.00
CA ASN A 335 -28.78 1.47 -7.18
C ASN A 335 -27.71 2.44 -6.70
N THR A 336 -27.10 2.17 -5.53
CA THR A 336 -26.07 3.00 -4.92
C THR A 336 -24.76 2.98 -5.72
N LEU A 337 -24.41 1.82 -6.29
CA LEU A 337 -23.17 1.61 -7.03
C LEU A 337 -23.34 1.75 -8.55
N ARG A 338 -24.52 2.14 -9.06
CA ARG A 338 -24.82 2.20 -10.51
C ARG A 338 -23.81 2.98 -11.36
N PHE A 339 -23.11 3.95 -10.75
CA PHE A 339 -22.12 4.80 -11.43
C PHE A 339 -20.70 4.22 -11.40
N VAL A 340 -20.50 3.15 -10.63
CA VAL A 340 -19.19 2.60 -10.26
C VAL A 340 -19.06 1.16 -10.76
N THR A 341 -20.12 0.37 -10.61
CA THR A 341 -20.16 -1.05 -10.94
C THR A 341 -21.05 -1.29 -12.15
N GLN A 342 -20.71 -2.32 -12.92
CA GLN A 342 -21.55 -2.76 -14.04
C GLN A 342 -22.61 -3.74 -13.57
N ASN A 343 -22.29 -4.55 -12.57
CA ASN A 343 -23.21 -5.55 -12.03
C ASN A 343 -23.02 -5.75 -10.52
N VAL A 344 -24.11 -6.05 -9.83
CA VAL A 344 -24.13 -6.51 -8.44
C VAL A 344 -24.93 -7.80 -8.38
N TYR A 345 -24.30 -8.89 -7.93
CA TYR A 345 -24.91 -10.22 -7.88
C TYR A 345 -24.86 -10.79 -6.47
N LEU A 346 -25.85 -11.60 -6.10
CA LEU A 346 -25.60 -12.66 -5.12
C LEU A 346 -24.66 -13.69 -5.72
N LEU A 347 -23.82 -14.33 -4.90
CA LEU A 347 -22.93 -15.40 -5.34
C LEU A 347 -23.74 -16.52 -5.98
N THR A 348 -24.87 -16.91 -5.39
CA THR A 348 -25.77 -17.93 -5.96
C THR A 348 -26.22 -17.59 -7.38
N ASP A 349 -26.63 -16.34 -7.61
CA ASP A 349 -27.11 -15.88 -8.91
C ASP A 349 -25.98 -15.82 -9.94
N TYR A 350 -24.82 -15.30 -9.53
CA TYR A 350 -23.61 -15.29 -10.35
C TYR A 350 -23.22 -16.71 -10.79
N LEU A 351 -23.14 -17.65 -9.85
CA LEU A 351 -22.78 -19.04 -10.15
C LEU A 351 -23.78 -19.70 -11.11
N LYS A 352 -25.06 -19.33 -11.04
CA LYS A 352 -26.10 -19.84 -11.94
C LYS A 352 -25.97 -19.23 -13.34
N GLU A 353 -25.86 -17.90 -13.43
CA GLU A 353 -25.74 -17.17 -14.70
C GLU A 353 -24.53 -17.64 -15.51
N PHE A 354 -23.38 -17.82 -14.84
CA PHE A 354 -22.14 -18.24 -15.48
C PHE A 354 -21.95 -19.76 -15.52
N LYS A 355 -22.97 -20.56 -15.15
CA LYS A 355 -22.93 -22.04 -15.14
C LYS A 355 -21.78 -22.64 -14.31
N LEU A 356 -21.38 -21.96 -13.25
CA LEU A 356 -20.28 -22.35 -12.36
C LEU A 356 -20.73 -23.13 -11.11
N LYS A 357 -22.04 -23.22 -10.86
CA LYS A 357 -22.61 -23.82 -9.63
C LYS A 357 -22.08 -25.23 -9.33
N ASN A 358 -22.07 -26.13 -10.31
CA ASN A 358 -21.62 -27.51 -10.09
C ASN A 358 -20.13 -27.57 -9.74
N LEU A 359 -19.30 -26.77 -10.42
CA LEU A 359 -17.87 -26.69 -10.15
C LEU A 359 -17.59 -26.11 -8.75
N TYR A 360 -18.35 -25.10 -8.34
CA TYR A 360 -18.26 -24.53 -6.99
C TYR A 360 -18.58 -25.57 -5.91
N LEU A 361 -19.67 -26.32 -6.07
CA LEU A 361 -20.06 -27.36 -5.11
C LEU A 361 -19.04 -28.50 -5.05
N GLN A 362 -18.51 -28.94 -6.20
CA GLN A 362 -17.47 -29.96 -6.25
C GLN A 362 -16.19 -29.53 -5.53
N GLU A 363 -15.72 -28.29 -5.73
CA GLU A 363 -14.53 -27.80 -5.03
C GLU A 363 -14.79 -27.62 -3.53
N LYS A 364 -15.98 -27.14 -3.15
CA LYS A 364 -16.40 -27.05 -1.74
C LYS A 364 -16.35 -28.43 -1.06
N ASP A 365 -16.99 -29.43 -1.64
CA ASP A 365 -17.07 -30.79 -1.06
C ASP A 365 -15.68 -31.41 -0.93
N LYS A 366 -14.84 -31.26 -1.96
CA LYS A 366 -13.44 -31.69 -1.94
C LYS A 366 -12.65 -31.04 -0.80
N VAL A 367 -12.78 -29.73 -0.60
CA VAL A 367 -12.10 -29.03 0.50
C VAL A 367 -12.60 -29.49 1.86
N VAL A 368 -13.92 -29.65 2.05
CA VAL A 368 -14.51 -30.18 3.29
C VAL A 368 -13.95 -31.58 3.59
N SER A 369 -13.96 -32.49 2.61
CA SER A 369 -13.43 -33.85 2.77
C SER A 369 -11.95 -33.85 3.12
N SER A 370 -11.14 -33.01 2.47
CA SER A 370 -9.71 -32.90 2.79
C SER A 370 -9.46 -32.39 4.20
N LEU A 371 -10.18 -31.34 4.64
CA LEU A 371 -10.05 -30.81 5.99
C LEU A 371 -10.50 -31.83 7.05
N ARG A 372 -11.62 -32.54 6.83
CA ARG A 372 -12.09 -33.60 7.75
C ARG A 372 -11.07 -34.72 7.93
N ASN A 373 -10.31 -35.03 6.89
CA ASN A 373 -9.27 -36.05 6.91
C ASN A 373 -7.91 -35.55 7.40
N GLY A 374 -7.79 -34.28 7.85
CA GLY A 374 -6.52 -33.67 8.27
C GLY A 374 -5.52 -33.46 7.12
N ARG A 375 -5.97 -33.56 5.87
CA ARG A 375 -5.18 -33.40 4.64
C ARG A 375 -5.48 -32.07 3.93
N GLY A 376 -6.09 -31.14 4.65
CA GLY A 376 -6.51 -29.86 4.11
C GLY A 376 -5.34 -28.89 3.88
N PRO A 377 -5.58 -27.81 3.13
CA PRO A 377 -4.59 -26.75 2.90
C PRO A 377 -4.28 -25.91 4.16
N LEU A 378 -5.02 -26.11 5.25
CA LEU A 378 -4.78 -25.46 6.54
C LEU A 378 -4.34 -26.50 7.57
N LYS A 379 -3.46 -26.09 8.49
CA LYS A 379 -3.06 -26.91 9.64
C LYS A 379 -4.24 -27.09 10.59
N GLU A 380 -4.35 -28.27 11.19
CA GLU A 380 -5.43 -28.60 12.13
C GLU A 380 -5.56 -27.58 13.27
N ALA A 381 -4.44 -27.06 13.80
CA ALA A 381 -4.47 -26.04 14.84
C ALA A 381 -5.24 -24.77 14.44
N VAL A 382 -5.12 -24.33 13.17
CA VAL A 382 -5.84 -23.15 12.65
C VAL A 382 -7.33 -23.45 12.47
N VAL A 383 -7.66 -24.69 12.11
CA VAL A 383 -9.05 -25.15 12.01
C VAL A 383 -9.68 -25.16 13.40
N GLU A 384 -9.02 -25.76 14.39
CA GLU A 384 -9.48 -25.82 15.79
C GLU A 384 -9.67 -24.43 16.42
N GLU A 385 -8.79 -23.47 16.14
CA GLU A 385 -8.96 -22.09 16.58
C GLU A 385 -10.28 -21.50 16.06
N ARG A 386 -10.59 -21.70 14.78
CA ARG A 386 -11.87 -21.30 14.20
C ARG A 386 -13.04 -22.06 14.81
N VAL A 387 -12.90 -23.35 15.09
CA VAL A 387 -13.94 -24.14 15.79
C VAL A 387 -14.22 -23.59 17.17
N ASN A 388 -13.18 -23.29 17.96
CA ASN A 388 -13.32 -22.74 19.31
C ASN A 388 -14.01 -21.37 19.26
N HIS A 389 -13.56 -20.47 18.40
CA HIS A 389 -14.21 -19.16 18.23
C HIS A 389 -15.68 -19.29 17.85
N GLN A 390 -16.00 -20.19 16.89
CA GLN A 390 -17.38 -20.43 16.48
C GLN A 390 -18.21 -21.04 17.61
N PHE A 391 -17.65 -21.98 18.37
CA PHE A 391 -18.33 -22.60 19.49
C PHE A 391 -18.64 -21.57 20.57
N GLU A 392 -17.65 -20.82 21.05
CA GLU A 392 -17.83 -19.78 22.06
C GLU A 392 -18.86 -18.73 21.62
N HIS A 393 -18.78 -18.26 20.37
CA HIS A 393 -19.67 -17.23 19.87
C HIS A 393 -21.14 -17.68 19.77
N TYR A 394 -21.38 -18.87 19.20
CA TYR A 394 -22.73 -19.36 18.92
C TYR A 394 -23.35 -20.15 20.08
N HIS A 395 -22.53 -20.75 20.94
CA HIS A 395 -23.01 -21.38 22.17
C HIS A 395 -23.57 -20.32 23.14
N ASP A 396 -22.95 -19.15 23.23
CA ASP A 396 -23.49 -18.01 23.98
C ASP A 396 -24.88 -17.55 23.48
N MET A 397 -25.19 -17.75 22.19
CA MET A 397 -26.48 -17.37 21.58
C MET A 397 -27.55 -18.45 21.70
N PHE A 398 -27.19 -19.67 21.34
CA PHE A 398 -28.14 -20.77 21.14
C PHE A 398 -28.12 -21.80 22.28
N GLY A 399 -27.25 -21.59 23.27
CA GLY A 399 -27.08 -22.49 24.42
C GLY A 399 -26.64 -23.89 24.00
N GLU A 400 -27.07 -24.89 24.78
CA GLU A 400 -26.73 -26.30 24.58
C GLU A 400 -27.20 -26.88 23.24
N ILE A 401 -28.13 -26.21 22.54
CA ILE A 401 -28.59 -26.60 21.20
C ILE A 401 -27.48 -26.44 20.16
N TYR A 402 -26.49 -25.57 20.40
CA TYR A 402 -25.29 -25.42 19.58
C TYR A 402 -24.08 -26.14 20.19
N SER A 403 -23.77 -27.29 19.61
CA SER A 403 -22.70 -28.21 20.00
C SER A 403 -21.36 -27.90 19.32
N ARG A 404 -20.27 -28.38 19.92
CA ARG A 404 -18.92 -28.31 19.32
C ARG A 404 -18.83 -29.01 17.96
N SER A 405 -19.60 -30.08 17.76
CA SER A 405 -19.66 -30.78 16.46
C SER A 405 -20.24 -29.87 15.37
N GLN A 406 -21.32 -29.15 15.66
CA GLN A 406 -21.88 -28.15 14.75
C GLN A 406 -20.90 -27.00 14.51
N ALA A 407 -20.22 -26.51 15.54
CA ALA A 407 -19.18 -25.49 15.39
C ALA A 407 -18.07 -25.94 14.42
N ARG A 408 -17.67 -27.22 14.51
CA ARG A 408 -16.69 -27.81 13.59
C ARG A 408 -17.22 -27.87 12.16
N ASP A 409 -18.41 -28.41 11.95
CA ASP A 409 -19.00 -28.48 10.62
C ASP A 409 -19.20 -27.09 9.99
N THR A 410 -19.64 -26.10 10.77
CA THR A 410 -19.77 -24.71 10.32
C THR A 410 -18.42 -24.12 9.93
N ALA A 411 -17.40 -24.25 10.79
CA ALA A 411 -16.07 -23.72 10.50
C ALA A 411 -15.47 -24.34 9.23
N LEU A 412 -15.62 -25.66 9.06
CA LEU A 412 -15.18 -26.36 7.86
C LEU A 412 -15.91 -25.88 6.60
N ASN A 413 -17.24 -25.70 6.67
CA ASN A 413 -18.02 -25.18 5.55
C ASN A 413 -17.65 -23.74 5.20
N MET A 414 -17.38 -22.87 6.19
CA MET A 414 -16.95 -21.49 5.94
C MET A 414 -15.58 -21.45 5.23
N ILE A 415 -14.62 -22.25 5.69
CA ILE A 415 -13.30 -22.37 5.05
C ILE A 415 -13.47 -22.89 3.61
N ALA A 416 -14.27 -23.94 3.42
CA ALA A 416 -14.50 -24.54 2.11
C ALA A 416 -15.21 -23.58 1.15
N ASN A 417 -16.22 -22.85 1.62
CA ASN A 417 -16.89 -21.80 0.87
C ASN A 417 -15.91 -20.73 0.38
N ASN A 418 -15.05 -20.22 1.28
CA ASN A 418 -14.05 -19.21 0.93
C ASN A 418 -13.03 -19.73 -0.10
N MET A 419 -12.60 -20.98 0.00
CA MET A 419 -11.69 -21.60 -0.98
C MET A 419 -12.38 -21.86 -2.33
N ALA A 420 -13.64 -22.27 -2.31
CA ALA A 420 -14.45 -22.51 -3.50
C ALA A 420 -14.79 -21.22 -4.27
N LEU A 421 -14.72 -20.03 -3.65
CA LEU A 421 -14.82 -18.74 -4.35
C LEU A 421 -13.79 -18.61 -5.48
N SER A 422 -12.70 -19.36 -5.44
CA SER A 422 -11.76 -19.42 -6.55
C SER A 422 -12.43 -19.82 -7.87
N VAL A 423 -13.53 -20.59 -7.87
CA VAL A 423 -14.27 -20.99 -9.07
C VAL A 423 -14.89 -19.80 -9.80
N VAL A 424 -15.30 -18.76 -9.08
CA VAL A 424 -15.93 -17.55 -9.63
C VAL A 424 -15.08 -16.96 -10.75
N PHE A 425 -13.75 -17.01 -10.61
CA PHE A 425 -12.85 -16.41 -11.56
C PHE A 425 -12.30 -17.36 -12.63
N SER A 426 -12.85 -18.58 -12.76
CA SER A 426 -12.48 -19.55 -13.81
C SER A 426 -13.02 -19.19 -15.20
N LYS A 427 -14.07 -18.34 -15.26
CA LYS A 427 -14.68 -17.90 -16.51
C LYS A 427 -13.87 -16.85 -17.29
N PHE A 428 -12.90 -16.20 -16.63
CA PHE A 428 -12.14 -15.11 -17.24
C PHE A 428 -10.93 -15.65 -17.99
N ARG A 429 -10.69 -15.13 -19.20
CA ARG A 429 -9.50 -15.45 -20.00
C ARG A 429 -8.24 -14.83 -19.41
N ASN A 430 -8.35 -13.59 -18.91
CA ASN A 430 -7.30 -12.87 -18.19
C ASN A 430 -7.55 -12.98 -16.68
N ARG A 431 -6.52 -12.77 -15.84
CA ARG A 431 -6.70 -12.85 -14.39
C ARG A 431 -7.41 -11.59 -13.90
N PRO A 432 -8.58 -11.71 -13.24
CA PRO A 432 -9.23 -10.53 -12.70
C PRO A 432 -8.49 -10.02 -11.46
N ILE A 433 -8.60 -8.72 -11.22
CA ILE A 433 -8.17 -8.09 -9.96
C ILE A 433 -9.31 -8.23 -8.96
N VAL A 434 -9.00 -8.80 -7.79
CA VAL A 434 -9.97 -9.06 -6.74
C VAL A 434 -9.82 -8.02 -5.62
N PHE A 435 -10.93 -7.46 -5.18
CA PHE A 435 -11.03 -6.45 -4.14
C PHE A 435 -11.75 -7.03 -2.92
N ILE A 436 -11.12 -6.95 -1.74
CA ILE A 436 -11.68 -7.53 -0.51
C ILE A 436 -11.58 -6.53 0.63
N ASP A 437 -12.67 -6.39 1.39
CA ASP A 437 -12.65 -5.62 2.64
C ASP A 437 -11.82 -6.36 3.69
N ASP A 438 -10.65 -5.82 4.03
CA ASP A 438 -9.84 -6.33 5.14
C ASP A 438 -10.48 -5.90 6.48
N ARG A 439 -11.32 -6.77 7.04
CA ARG A 439 -11.86 -6.70 8.40
C ARG A 439 -11.14 -7.65 9.36
N GLY A 440 -9.84 -7.92 9.14
CA GLY A 440 -9.06 -8.85 9.97
C GLY A 440 -9.07 -10.28 9.42
N GLU A 441 -9.01 -11.29 10.31
CA GLU A 441 -8.83 -12.72 9.98
C GLU A 441 -9.98 -13.36 9.18
N GLU A 442 -11.15 -12.71 9.18
CA GLU A 442 -12.39 -13.23 8.62
C GLU A 442 -12.36 -13.31 7.08
N ASN A 443 -11.64 -12.40 6.41
CA ASN A 443 -11.61 -12.26 4.95
C ASN A 443 -10.25 -12.58 4.30
N LYS A 444 -9.25 -13.06 5.07
CA LYS A 444 -7.88 -13.33 4.59
C LYS A 444 -7.78 -14.47 3.56
N LEU A 445 -8.88 -15.15 3.24
CA LEU A 445 -8.92 -16.32 2.35
C LEU A 445 -9.69 -16.01 1.07
N ILE A 446 -9.18 -15.12 0.23
CA ILE A 446 -9.47 -15.17 -1.21
C ILE A 446 -8.15 -15.04 -1.97
N GLY A 447 -7.27 -16.03 -1.80
CA GLY A 447 -5.96 -16.08 -2.46
C GLY A 447 -5.10 -17.26 -1.99
N GLY A 448 -5.59 -18.50 -2.14
CA GLY A 448 -4.86 -19.69 -1.70
C GLY A 448 -3.57 -19.97 -2.51
N ILE A 449 -2.43 -20.03 -1.82
CA ILE A 449 -1.29 -20.99 -1.81
C ILE A 449 -0.84 -21.70 -3.13
N THR A 450 -1.34 -21.32 -4.32
CA THR A 450 -1.06 -22.02 -5.59
C THR A 450 -0.67 -21.06 -6.74
N PRO A 451 0.04 -21.52 -7.79
CA PRO A 451 0.66 -20.65 -8.81
C PRO A 451 -0.31 -19.83 -9.70
N THR A 452 -1.61 -20.12 -9.64
CA THR A 452 -2.69 -19.41 -10.35
C THR A 452 -3.42 -18.40 -9.45
N SER A 453 -2.85 -18.10 -8.29
CA SER A 453 -3.35 -17.12 -7.34
C SER A 453 -3.64 -15.76 -8.02
N ARG A 454 -4.68 -15.07 -7.53
CA ARG A 454 -5.28 -13.88 -8.15
C ARG A 454 -4.73 -12.64 -7.43
N ALA A 455 -4.64 -11.49 -8.11
CA ALA A 455 -4.28 -10.25 -7.42
C ALA A 455 -5.35 -9.91 -6.39
N VAL A 456 -4.96 -9.78 -5.12
CA VAL A 456 -5.86 -9.38 -4.05
C VAL A 456 -5.47 -7.99 -3.59
N PHE A 457 -6.36 -7.06 -3.88
CA PHE A 457 -6.25 -5.70 -3.45
C PHE A 457 -7.15 -5.50 -2.22
N LEU A 458 -6.54 -5.40 -1.05
CA LEU A 458 -7.26 -5.17 0.19
C LEU A 458 -7.82 -3.75 0.19
N THR A 459 -9.15 -3.60 0.20
CA THR A 459 -9.86 -2.31 0.12
C THR A 459 -9.85 -1.54 1.44
N LYS A 460 -8.75 -1.61 2.20
CA LYS A 460 -8.37 -0.53 3.11
C LYS A 460 -7.83 0.61 2.24
N LEU A 461 -8.74 1.33 1.57
CA LEU A 461 -8.42 2.49 0.77
C LEU A 461 -8.52 3.75 1.64
N LYS A 462 -7.60 4.70 1.50
CA LYS A 462 -7.66 5.99 2.23
C LYS A 462 -8.98 6.70 1.89
N ASP A 463 -9.62 7.31 2.89
CA ASP A 463 -10.73 8.22 2.62
C ASP A 463 -10.24 9.30 1.65
N PRO A 464 -11.07 9.73 0.68
CA PRO A 464 -10.65 10.75 -0.27
C PRO A 464 -10.13 11.98 0.49
N VAL A 465 -8.90 12.39 0.19
CA VAL A 465 -8.52 13.78 0.41
C VAL A 465 -9.51 14.58 -0.42
N LYS A 466 -10.22 15.53 0.20
CA LYS A 466 -11.16 16.41 -0.49
C LYS A 466 -10.45 17.01 -1.70
N VAL A 467 -10.79 16.56 -2.90
CA VAL A 467 -10.44 17.26 -4.13
C VAL A 467 -11.26 18.55 -4.07
N VAL A 468 -10.59 19.68 -3.86
CA VAL A 468 -11.22 20.99 -3.96
C VAL A 468 -11.64 21.15 -5.40
N GLN A 469 -12.95 21.24 -5.64
CA GLN A 469 -13.52 21.55 -6.95
C GLN A 469 -13.19 22.98 -7.37
#